data_AF-A0A2S3U4Z3-F1
#
_entry.id   AF-A0A2S3U4Z3-F1
#
_cell.length_a   1.000
_cell.length_b   1.000
_cell.length_c   1.000
_cell.angle_alpha   90.00
_cell.angle_beta   90.00
_cell.angle_gamma   90.00
#
_symmetry.space_group_name_H-M   'P 1'
#
loop_
_entity.id
_entity.type
_entity.pdbx_description
1 polymer ?
#
loop_
_entity_poly.entity_id
_entity_poly.type
_entity_poly.pdbx_seq_one_letter_code
_entity_poly.pdbx_strand_id
1 'polypeptide(L)'
;MSNHDFDKTPAVAEIVKRLTSMVDYGADVAKMAVMPQSVEDVLTLLTATNIARQTLPQPVITMSMGDLGKVSRLAGEVFGSCLSFVTVGAASAPGQIALENLRPELEDLKLN
;
A
#
# COMPACT_ATOMS: atom_id res chain seq x y z
N MET A 1 7.82 -11.13 0.25
CA MET A 1 8.27 -10.85 -1.14
C MET A 1 7.73 -9.47 -1.56
N SER A 2 8.40 -8.76 -2.50
CA SER A 2 7.95 -7.41 -2.91
C SER A 2 8.06 -7.16 -4.41
N ASN A 3 7.12 -6.41 -4.98
CA ASN A 3 7.17 -5.87 -6.34
C ASN A 3 6.92 -4.35 -6.32
N HIS A 4 7.57 -3.64 -7.24
CA HIS A 4 7.51 -2.18 -7.35
C HIS A 4 7.30 -1.82 -8.83
N ASP A 5 6.35 -0.92 -9.11
CA ASP A 5 6.15 -0.30 -10.42
C ASP A 5 6.29 1.22 -10.22
N PHE A 6 7.40 1.77 -10.71
CA PHE A 6 7.71 3.20 -10.56
C PHE A 6 7.10 4.06 -11.67
N ASP A 7 6.52 3.44 -12.69
CA ASP A 7 6.04 4.13 -13.89
C ASP A 7 4.51 4.27 -13.88
N LYS A 8 3.79 3.29 -13.33
CA LYS A 8 2.33 3.23 -13.40
C LYS A 8 1.67 2.44 -12.26
N THR A 9 0.34 2.50 -12.26
CA THR A 9 -0.52 1.61 -11.47
C THR A 9 -1.14 0.56 -12.38
N PRO A 10 -0.82 -0.74 -12.22
CA PRO A 10 -1.50 -1.81 -12.94
C PRO A 10 -2.99 -1.90 -12.56
N ALA A 11 -3.81 -2.52 -13.42
CA ALA A 11 -5.21 -2.77 -13.11
C ALA A 11 -5.38 -3.61 -11.84
N VAL A 12 -6.52 -3.45 -11.15
CA VAL A 12 -6.86 -4.16 -9.90
C VAL A 12 -6.54 -5.66 -9.97
N ALA A 13 -7.02 -6.34 -11.02
CA ALA A 13 -6.84 -7.79 -11.19
C ALA A 13 -5.36 -8.20 -11.28
N GLU A 14 -4.52 -7.38 -11.90
CA GLU A 14 -3.09 -7.63 -12.02
C GLU A 14 -2.37 -7.41 -10.67
N ILE A 15 -2.74 -6.37 -9.91
CA ILE A 15 -2.20 -6.15 -8.57
C ILE A 15 -2.53 -7.34 -7.66
N VAL A 16 -3.81 -7.76 -7.63
CA VAL A 16 -4.26 -8.90 -6.83
C VAL A 16 -3.52 -10.17 -7.26
N LYS A 17 -3.46 -10.46 -8.56
CA LYS A 17 -2.73 -11.63 -9.09
C LYS A 17 -1.27 -11.66 -8.63
N ARG A 18 -0.56 -10.52 -8.67
CA ARG A 18 0.83 -10.44 -8.21
C ARG A 18 0.96 -10.70 -6.71
N LEU A 19 0.07 -10.14 -5.89
CA LEU A 19 0.04 -10.42 -4.45
C LEU A 19 -0.24 -11.90 -4.16
N THR A 20 -1.21 -12.50 -4.85
CA THR A 20 -1.50 -13.94 -4.77
C THR A 20 -0.27 -14.77 -5.16
N SER A 21 0.39 -14.45 -6.27
CA SER A 21 1.60 -15.19 -6.68
C SER A 21 2.71 -15.09 -5.63
N MET A 22 2.91 -13.94 -4.98
CA MET A 22 3.89 -13.82 -3.89
C MET A 22 3.57 -14.78 -2.74
N VAL A 23 2.30 -14.87 -2.36
CA VAL A 23 1.81 -15.81 -1.35
C VAL A 23 2.03 -17.25 -1.77
N ASP A 24 1.68 -17.61 -3.00
CA ASP A 24 1.84 -18.96 -3.55
C ASP A 24 3.31 -19.40 -3.58
N TYR A 25 4.23 -18.45 -3.77
CA TYR A 25 5.68 -18.67 -3.68
C TYR A 25 6.22 -18.65 -2.24
N GLY A 26 5.36 -18.65 -1.23
CA GLY A 26 5.74 -18.77 0.18
C GLY A 26 6.13 -17.45 0.85
N ALA A 27 5.66 -16.30 0.36
CA ALA A 27 5.87 -15.05 1.08
C ALA A 27 5.04 -14.98 2.37
N ASP A 28 5.71 -14.77 3.52
CA ASP A 28 5.02 -14.50 4.79
C ASP A 28 4.22 -13.18 4.75
N VAL A 29 4.73 -12.22 3.98
CA VAL A 29 4.09 -10.92 3.71
C VAL A 29 4.31 -10.57 2.23
N ALA A 30 3.22 -10.26 1.53
CA ALA A 30 3.26 -9.82 0.14
C ALA A 30 3.22 -8.29 0.05
N LYS A 31 4.12 -7.68 -0.72
CA LYS A 31 4.25 -6.22 -0.83
C LYS A 31 4.14 -5.72 -2.27
N MET A 32 3.30 -4.71 -2.48
CA MET A 32 3.19 -3.97 -3.75
C MET A 32 3.35 -2.47 -3.54
N ALA A 33 4.17 -1.82 -4.39
CA ALA A 33 4.23 -0.36 -4.47
C ALA A 33 4.09 0.08 -5.93
N VAL A 34 3.21 1.05 -6.20
CA VAL A 34 2.87 1.48 -7.56
C VAL A 34 2.90 3.00 -7.69
N MET A 35 3.13 3.54 -8.89
CA MET A 35 3.13 4.98 -9.14
C MET A 35 1.79 5.42 -9.73
N PRO A 36 1.00 6.26 -9.04
CA PRO A 36 -0.25 6.76 -9.59
C PRO A 36 0.01 7.88 -10.61
N GLN A 37 -0.77 7.88 -11.69
CA GLN A 37 -0.84 8.96 -12.68
C GLN A 37 -2.16 9.74 -12.56
N SER A 38 -3.12 9.24 -11.78
CA SER A 38 -4.39 9.90 -11.49
C SER A 38 -4.99 9.49 -10.14
N VAL A 39 -6.10 10.12 -9.74
CA VAL A 39 -6.83 9.75 -8.52
C VAL A 39 -7.40 8.34 -8.64
N GLU A 40 -7.84 7.96 -9.84
CA GLU A 40 -8.36 6.63 -10.17
C GLU A 40 -7.32 5.54 -9.93
N ASP A 41 -6.03 5.83 -10.15
CA ASP A 41 -4.93 4.90 -9.83
C ASP A 41 -4.80 4.68 -8.31
N VAL A 42 -4.96 5.73 -7.51
CA VAL A 42 -4.96 5.59 -6.03
C VAL A 42 -6.13 4.72 -5.59
N LEU A 43 -7.33 4.94 -6.14
CA LEU A 43 -8.50 4.12 -5.88
C LEU A 43 -8.31 2.66 -6.34
N THR A 44 -7.64 2.46 -7.48
CA THR A 44 -7.29 1.15 -8.01
C THR A 44 -6.41 0.37 -7.03
N LEU A 45 -5.37 1.01 -6.49
CA LEU A 45 -4.52 0.41 -5.47
C LEU A 45 -5.31 0.06 -4.21
N LEU A 46 -6.07 1.00 -3.65
CA LEU A 46 -6.87 0.76 -2.43
C LEU A 46 -7.92 -0.35 -2.61
N THR A 47 -8.52 -0.43 -3.79
CA THR A 47 -9.46 -1.50 -4.16
C THR A 47 -8.75 -2.85 -4.17
N ALA A 48 -7.57 -2.94 -4.81
CA ALA A 48 -6.78 -4.16 -4.83
C ALA A 48 -6.32 -4.59 -3.43
N THR A 49 -5.94 -3.64 -2.57
CA THR A 49 -5.59 -3.89 -1.16
C THR A 49 -6.75 -4.53 -0.40
N ASN A 50 -7.95 -3.97 -0.50
CA ASN A 50 -9.13 -4.50 0.17
C ASN A 50 -9.51 -5.91 -0.33
N ILE A 51 -9.44 -6.15 -1.64
CA ILE A 51 -9.66 -7.49 -2.20
C ILE A 51 -8.61 -8.47 -1.67
N ALA A 52 -7.33 -8.09 -1.65
CA ALA A 52 -6.26 -8.95 -1.15
C ALA A 52 -6.43 -9.27 0.34
N ARG A 53 -6.79 -8.28 1.16
CA ARG A 53 -7.12 -8.47 2.59
C ARG A 53 -8.22 -9.52 2.80
N GLN A 54 -9.23 -9.55 1.92
CA GLN A 54 -10.36 -10.46 2.04
C GLN A 54 -10.09 -11.87 1.50
N THR A 55 -9.12 -12.01 0.60
CA THR A 55 -8.92 -13.25 -0.18
C THR A 55 -7.61 -13.97 0.15
N LEU A 56 -6.59 -13.28 0.65
CA LEU A 56 -5.29 -13.88 0.96
C LEU A 56 -5.17 -14.25 2.44
N PRO A 57 -4.57 -15.41 2.77
CA PRO A 57 -4.36 -15.80 4.16
C PRO A 57 -3.22 -15.03 4.84
N GLN A 58 -2.27 -14.47 4.07
CA GLN A 58 -1.13 -13.71 4.56
C GLN A 58 -1.41 -12.21 4.53
N PRO A 59 -0.82 -11.44 5.45
CA PRO A 59 -0.94 -9.98 5.43
C PRO A 59 -0.27 -9.38 4.18
N VAL A 60 -0.79 -8.23 3.75
CA VAL A 60 -0.25 -7.48 2.61
C VAL A 60 0.21 -6.10 3.02
N ILE A 61 1.20 -5.60 2.30
CA ILE A 61 1.68 -4.23 2.40
C ILE A 61 1.51 -3.57 1.03
N THR A 62 0.71 -2.53 0.95
CA THR A 62 0.42 -1.85 -0.31
C THR A 62 0.58 -0.35 -0.18
N MET A 63 1.15 0.29 -1.20
CA MET A 63 1.19 1.76 -1.25
C MET A 63 1.15 2.28 -2.67
N SER A 64 0.41 3.37 -2.85
CA SER A 64 0.55 4.26 -3.98
C SER A 64 1.62 5.29 -3.64
N MET A 65 2.63 5.43 -4.50
CA MET A 65 3.79 6.31 -4.29
C MET A 65 3.48 7.77 -4.67
N GLY A 66 4.42 8.67 -4.35
CA GLY A 66 4.28 10.09 -4.68
C GLY A 66 3.24 10.82 -3.82
N ASP A 67 3.09 12.12 -4.07
CA ASP A 67 2.21 12.96 -3.26
C ASP A 67 0.73 12.56 -3.39
N LEU A 68 0.29 12.19 -4.59
CA LEU A 68 -1.07 11.74 -4.86
C LEU A 68 -1.42 10.47 -4.06
N GLY A 69 -0.44 9.58 -3.88
CA GLY A 69 -0.61 8.30 -3.18
C GLY A 69 -0.52 8.38 -1.66
N LYS A 70 -0.22 9.55 -1.06
CA LYS A 70 -0.04 9.71 0.40
C LYS A 70 -1.21 9.16 1.23
N VAL A 71 -2.45 9.31 0.76
CA VAL A 71 -3.64 8.76 1.43
C VAL A 71 -3.57 7.23 1.61
N SER A 72 -2.94 6.50 0.68
CA SER A 72 -2.77 5.05 0.80
C SER A 72 -1.84 4.64 1.95
N ARG A 73 -0.99 5.56 2.43
CA ARG A 73 -0.09 5.35 3.58
C ARG A 73 -0.80 5.54 4.92
N LEU A 74 -1.94 6.21 4.92
CA LEU A 74 -2.78 6.49 6.09
C LEU A 74 -3.89 5.45 6.23
N ALA A 75 -4.47 5.01 5.12
CA ALA A 75 -5.70 4.25 5.11
C ALA A 75 -5.52 2.73 5.34
N GLY A 76 -4.41 2.31 5.96
CA GLY A 76 -4.06 0.91 6.19
C GLY A 76 -5.11 0.16 7.02
N GLU A 77 -5.58 0.78 8.11
CA GLU A 77 -6.61 0.25 9.01
C GLU A 77 -7.92 -0.09 8.26
N VAL A 78 -8.33 0.81 7.37
CA VAL A 78 -9.58 0.71 6.59
C VAL A 78 -9.45 -0.34 5.48
N PHE A 79 -8.40 -0.27 4.66
CA PHE A 79 -8.31 -1.07 3.44
C PHE A 79 -7.47 -2.35 3.56
N GLY A 80 -6.65 -2.49 4.60
CA GLY A 80 -5.95 -3.76 4.91
C GLY A 80 -4.46 -3.82 4.61
N SER A 81 -3.77 -2.69 4.41
CA SER A 81 -2.31 -2.69 4.43
C SER A 81 -1.82 -2.79 5.86
N CYS A 82 -1.12 -3.87 6.21
CA CYS A 82 -0.71 -4.15 7.60
C CYS A 82 0.46 -3.29 8.09
N LEU A 83 1.13 -2.57 7.18
CA LEU A 83 2.28 -1.73 7.49
C LEU A 83 2.30 -0.51 6.57
N SER A 84 2.81 0.60 7.08
CA SER A 84 3.10 1.82 6.32
C SER A 84 4.56 2.26 6.53
N PHE A 85 5.14 2.92 5.54
CA PHE A 85 6.53 3.40 5.57
C PHE A 85 6.58 4.91 5.79
N VAL A 86 7.37 5.31 6.79
CA VAL A 86 7.59 6.71 7.21
C VAL A 86 9.05 7.12 7.06
N THR A 87 9.31 8.42 7.15
CA THR A 87 10.68 8.95 7.24
C THR A 87 11.06 9.38 8.64
N VAL A 88 12.33 9.12 8.97
CA VAL A 88 13.04 9.73 10.09
C VAL A 88 14.24 10.43 9.47
N GLY A 89 14.07 11.71 9.10
CA GLY A 89 15.02 12.46 8.27
C GLY A 89 14.71 12.35 6.77
N ALA A 90 15.72 12.05 5.95
CA ALA A 90 15.59 12.05 4.49
C ALA A 90 14.67 10.93 3.97
N ALA A 91 13.92 11.22 2.90
CA ALA A 91 13.03 10.26 2.26
C ALA A 91 13.77 9.23 1.41
N SER A 92 13.39 7.96 1.54
CA SER A 92 13.89 6.85 0.72
C SER A 92 12.99 6.52 -0.47
N ALA A 93 11.75 7.02 -0.49
CA ALA A 93 10.82 6.88 -1.60
C ALA A 93 9.89 8.12 -1.73
N PRO A 94 9.42 8.44 -2.95
CA PRO A 94 8.50 9.56 -3.17
C PRO A 94 7.21 9.44 -2.34
N GLY A 95 6.80 10.56 -1.75
CA GLY A 95 5.56 10.66 -0.99
C GLY A 95 5.58 10.02 0.40
N GLN A 96 6.74 9.68 0.95
CA GLN A 96 6.80 9.28 2.36
C GLN A 96 6.45 10.45 3.28
N ILE A 97 5.76 10.14 4.37
CA ILE A 97 5.32 11.10 5.39
C ILE A 97 6.26 10.95 6.60
N ALA A 98 6.68 12.07 7.19
CA ALA A 98 7.51 12.05 8.39
C ALA A 98 6.79 11.33 9.54
N LEU A 99 7.52 10.57 10.34
CA LEU A 99 6.97 9.80 11.47
C LEU A 99 6.16 10.68 12.42
N GLU A 100 6.66 11.88 12.71
CA GLU A 100 6.02 12.89 13.57
C GLU A 100 4.65 13.35 13.05
N ASN A 101 4.44 13.29 11.73
CA ASN A 101 3.18 13.65 11.10
C ASN A 101 2.26 12.45 10.91
N LEU A 102 2.79 11.27 10.54
CA LEU A 102 1.94 10.12 10.24
C LEU A 102 1.39 9.45 11.50
N ARG A 103 2.18 9.38 12.57
CA ARG A 103 1.80 8.62 13.77
C ARG A 103 0.52 9.14 14.44
N PRO A 104 0.32 10.46 14.66
CA PRO A 104 -0.92 10.96 15.26
C PRO A 104 -2.15 10.63 14.39
N GLU A 105 -2.03 10.77 13.08
CA GLU A 105 -3.13 10.48 12.13
C GLU A 105 -3.53 9.00 12.15
N LEU A 106 -2.55 8.09 12.23
CA LEU A 106 -2.84 6.66 12.36
C LEU A 106 -3.54 6.31 13.67
N GLU A 107 -3.26 7.02 14.76
CA GLU A 107 -3.96 6.83 16.04
C GLU A 107 -5.41 7.34 15.97
N ASP A 108 -5.65 8.46 15.29
CA ASP A 108 -7.01 9.01 15.09
C ASP A 108 -7.88 8.13 14.17
N LEU A 109 -7.27 7.53 13.16
CA LEU A 109 -7.95 6.69 12.17
C LEU A 109 -8.13 5.22 12.59
N LYS A 110 -7.72 4.82 13.80
CA LYS A 110 -7.95 3.46 14.30
C LYS A 110 -9.44 3.14 14.36
N LEU A 111 -9.80 1.97 13.86
CA LEU A 111 -11.18 1.50 13.90
C LEU A 111 -11.41 0.74 15.22
N ASN A 112 -12.50 1.06 15.92
CA ASN A 112 -12.89 0.43 17.20
C ASN A 112 -13.58 -0.92 17.00
#